data_AF-A0A0F9JAC5-F1
#
_entry.id   AF-A0A0F9JAC5-F1
#
_cell.length_a   1.000
_cell.length_b   1.000
_cell.length_c   1.000
_cell.angle_alpha   90.00
_cell.angle_beta   90.00
_cell.angle_gamma   90.00
#
_symmetry.space_group_name_H-M   'P 1'
#
loop_
_entity.id
_entity.type
_entity.pdbx_description
1 polymer ?
#
loop_
_entity_poly.entity_id
_entity_poly.type
_entity_poly.pdbx_seq_one_letter_code
_entity_poly.pdbx_strand_id
1 'polypeptide(L)'
;MEEQMEQIQTQKWVALFLDEYEIFSNWRRTGYPELVTVNYPGNLTGGQIPTRFVLPDSEGTINMTNFQEAVDRQGQGNSLISKVWWDI
;
A
#
# COMPACT_ATOMS: atom_id res chain seq x y z
N MET A 1 7.73 2.20 24.37
CA MET A 1 6.79 2.95 23.52
C MET A 1 6.42 2.14 22.28
N GLU A 2 7.39 1.53 21.59
CA GLU A 2 7.14 0.66 20.43
C GLU A 2 6.20 -0.52 20.74
N GLU A 3 6.48 -1.29 21.80
CA GLU A 3 5.63 -2.40 22.25
C GLU A 3 4.18 -1.98 22.55
N GLN A 4 3.97 -0.78 23.11
CA GLN A 4 2.64 -0.25 23.38
C GLN A 4 1.92 0.11 22.07
N MET A 5 2.64 0.66 21.09
CA MET A 5 2.09 0.96 19.77
C MET A 5 1.71 -0.31 19.04
N GLU A 6 2.58 -1.32 19.05
CA GLU A 6 2.31 -2.64 18.46
C GLU A 6 1.04 -3.26 19.05
N GLN A 7 0.90 -3.29 20.37
CA GLN A 7 -0.29 -3.83 21.03
C GLN A 7 -1.56 -3.09 20.59
N ILE A 8 -1.55 -1.75 20.61
CA ILE A 8 -2.71 -0.94 20.25
C ILE A 8 -3.08 -1.13 18.77
N GLN A 9 -2.11 -1.00 17.86
CA GLN A 9 -2.38 -1.07 16.42
C GLN A 9 -2.71 -2.49 15.98
N THR A 10 -2.12 -3.52 16.58
CA THR A 10 -2.48 -4.93 16.31
C THR A 10 -3.92 -5.22 16.73
N GLN A 11 -4.34 -4.78 17.93
CA GLN A 11 -5.74 -4.95 18.35
C GLN A 11 -6.70 -4.12 17.49
N LYS A 12 -6.30 -2.90 17.08
CA LYS A 12 -7.06 -2.09 16.12
C LYS A 12 -7.20 -2.82 14.78
N TRP A 13 -6.14 -3.44 14.26
CA TRP A 13 -6.16 -4.22 13.02
C TRP A 13 -7.20 -5.36 13.09
N VAL A 14 -7.24 -6.12 14.19
CA VAL A 14 -8.26 -7.15 14.41
C VAL A 14 -9.68 -6.55 14.47
N ALA A 15 -9.85 -5.42 15.17
CA ALA A 15 -11.15 -4.76 15.31
C ALA A 15 -11.71 -4.23 13.97
N LEU A 16 -10.82 -3.91 13.03
CA LEU A 16 -11.17 -3.40 11.70
C LEU A 16 -11.41 -4.51 10.66
N PHE A 17 -11.55 -5.78 11.06
CA PHE A 17 -11.69 -6.90 10.12
C PHE A 17 -12.82 -6.72 9.08
N LEU A 18 -13.89 -6.00 9.43
CA LEU A 18 -15.03 -5.72 8.53
C LEU A 18 -14.97 -4.33 7.87
N ASP A 19 -13.83 -3.64 7.97
CA ASP A 19 -13.53 -2.36 7.31
C ASP A 19 -12.20 -2.47 6.56
N GLU A 20 -12.26 -3.05 5.37
CA GLU A 20 -11.08 -3.40 4.57
C GLU A 20 -10.24 -2.19 4.13
N TYR A 21 -10.85 -1.01 4.02
CA TYR A 21 -10.14 0.20 3.62
C TYR A 21 -9.36 0.78 4.80
N GLU A 22 -9.98 0.85 5.98
CA GLU A 22 -9.30 1.36 7.18
C GLU A 22 -8.26 0.36 7.70
N ILE A 23 -8.52 -0.95 7.68
CA ILE A 23 -7.52 -1.96 8.09
C ILE A 23 -6.25 -1.88 7.23
N PHE A 24 -6.41 -1.76 5.90
CA PHE A 24 -5.28 -1.65 4.98
C PHE A 24 -4.54 -0.32 5.10
N SER A 25 -5.26 0.78 5.32
CA SER A 25 -4.64 2.10 5.51
C SER A 25 -3.93 2.21 6.86
N ASN A 26 -4.52 1.67 7.92
CA ASN A 26 -3.94 1.68 9.25
C ASN A 26 -2.68 0.82 9.34
N TRP A 27 -2.69 -0.38 8.74
CA TRP A 27 -1.49 -1.22 8.64
C TRP A 27 -0.35 -0.49 7.91
N ARG A 28 -0.60 0.07 6.72
CA ARG A 28 0.44 0.82 5.96
C ARG A 28 1.03 1.99 6.76
N ARG A 29 0.20 2.73 7.50
CA ARG A 29 0.65 3.89 8.29
C ARG A 29 1.48 3.48 9.52
N THR A 30 1.30 2.26 10.03
CA THR A 30 1.85 1.87 11.35
C THR A 30 2.86 0.75 11.28
N GLY A 31 2.84 -0.06 10.22
CA GLY A 31 3.60 -1.30 10.11
C GLY A 31 3.06 -2.45 10.96
N TYR A 32 1.97 -2.26 11.70
CA TYR A 32 1.46 -3.25 12.65
C TYR A 32 0.11 -3.87 12.23
N PRO A 33 -0.08 -5.18 12.47
CA PRO A 33 0.94 -6.14 12.89
C PRO A 33 2.02 -6.32 11.83
N GLU A 34 3.20 -6.82 12.25
CA GLU A 34 4.26 -7.16 11.30
C GLU A 34 3.80 -8.36 10.46
N LEU A 35 3.39 -8.10 9.22
CA LEU A 35 2.86 -9.12 8.32
C LEU A 35 3.99 -9.90 7.66
N VAL A 36 3.82 -11.21 7.59
CA VAL A 36 4.74 -12.09 6.86
C VAL A 36 4.48 -11.96 5.36
N THR A 37 5.52 -11.60 4.62
CA THR A 37 5.47 -11.52 3.16
C THR A 37 5.45 -12.91 2.53
N VAL A 38 4.79 -13.03 1.37
CA VAL A 38 4.72 -14.27 0.60
C VAL A 38 5.24 -14.02 -0.81
N ASN A 39 6.21 -14.82 -1.24
CA ASN A 39 6.75 -14.79 -2.59
C ASN A 39 6.48 -16.13 -3.29
N TYR A 40 5.70 -16.10 -4.36
CA TYR A 40 5.32 -17.27 -5.15
C TYR A 40 5.68 -17.05 -6.63
N PRO A 41 5.86 -18.11 -7.44
CA PRO A 41 6.15 -17.96 -8.86
C PRO A 41 5.08 -17.12 -9.57
N GLY A 42 5.49 -16.04 -10.23
CA GLY A 42 4.58 -15.10 -10.91
C GLY A 42 4.07 -13.94 -10.02
N ASN A 43 4.58 -13.80 -8.79
CA ASN A 43 4.27 -12.65 -7.95
C ASN A 43 4.72 -11.33 -8.60
N LEU A 44 3.78 -10.39 -8.76
CA LEU A 44 3.98 -9.13 -9.47
C LEU A 44 4.90 -8.13 -8.76
N THR A 45 5.07 -8.28 -7.45
CA THR A 45 5.82 -7.34 -6.59
C THR A 45 7.14 -7.93 -6.08
N GLY A 46 7.51 -9.12 -6.56
CA GLY A 46 8.71 -9.83 -6.11
C GLY A 46 8.66 -10.24 -4.64
N GLY A 47 7.46 -10.46 -4.09
CA GLY A 47 7.26 -10.86 -2.69
C GLY A 47 7.02 -9.71 -1.72
N GLN A 48 6.85 -8.48 -2.19
CA GLN A 48 6.45 -7.35 -1.34
C GLN A 48 4.93 -7.24 -1.24
N ILE A 49 4.39 -6.88 -0.08
CA ILE A 49 2.95 -6.63 0.05
C ILE A 49 2.63 -5.32 -0.69
N PRO A 50 1.63 -5.28 -1.59
CA PRO A 50 1.21 -4.04 -2.24
C PRO A 50 0.85 -2.95 -1.23
N THR A 51 1.29 -1.72 -1.48
CA THR A 51 1.04 -0.55 -0.62
C THR A 51 0.06 0.44 -1.26
N ARG A 52 -0.33 0.22 -2.52
CA ARG A 52 -1.35 1.00 -3.23
C ARG A 52 -1.95 0.22 -4.40
N PHE A 53 -2.99 0.79 -5.00
CA PHE A 53 -3.42 0.42 -6.34
C PHE A 53 -2.70 1.27 -7.40
N VAL A 54 -2.47 0.66 -8.57
CA VAL A 54 -1.97 1.36 -9.75
C VAL A 54 -3.08 2.20 -10.39
N LEU A 55 -2.70 3.29 -11.03
CA LEU A 55 -3.57 4.00 -11.95
C LEU A 55 -3.95 3.05 -13.11
N PRO A 56 -5.21 3.04 -13.57
CA PRO A 56 -5.64 2.19 -14.67
C PRO A 56 -4.86 2.48 -15.97
N ASP A 57 -4.50 1.45 -16.72
CA ASP A 57 -3.78 1.61 -17.99
C ASP A 57 -4.55 2.44 -19.03
N SER A 58 -5.88 2.44 -18.94
CA SER A 58 -6.75 3.26 -19.79
C SER A 58 -6.46 4.75 -19.66
N GLU A 59 -6.07 5.23 -18.47
CA GLU A 59 -5.72 6.64 -18.24
C GLU A 59 -4.52 7.07 -19.07
N GLY A 60 -3.57 6.16 -19.34
CA GLY A 60 -2.47 6.41 -20.26
C GLY A 60 -2.93 6.68 -21.69
N THR A 61 -4.11 6.18 -22.08
CA THR A 61 -4.66 6.42 -23.44
C THR A 61 -5.57 7.65 -23.49
N ILE A 62 -6.45 7.82 -22.50
CA ILE A 62 -7.48 8.87 -22.52
C ILE A 62 -7.04 10.18 -21.87
N ASN A 63 -5.97 10.17 -21.06
CA ASN A 63 -5.55 11.28 -20.23
C ASN A 63 -4.01 11.32 -20.02
N MET A 64 -3.26 11.03 -21.09
CA MET A 64 -1.80 10.80 -21.04
C MET A 64 -1.01 11.87 -20.27
N THR A 65 -1.28 13.16 -20.52
CA THR A 65 -0.54 14.26 -19.88
C THR A 65 -0.66 14.23 -18.36
N ASN A 66 -1.88 14.11 -17.83
CA ASN A 66 -2.11 14.08 -16.38
C ASN A 66 -1.67 12.75 -15.77
N PHE A 67 -1.81 11.65 -16.50
CA PHE A 67 -1.30 10.34 -16.10
C PHE A 67 0.21 10.42 -15.87
N GLN A 68 0.98 10.93 -16.84
CA GLN A 68 2.43 11.03 -16.73
C GLN A 68 2.85 11.95 -15.58
N GLU A 69 2.23 13.12 -15.42
CA GLU A 69 2.52 14.02 -14.30
C GLU A 69 2.25 13.38 -12.93
N ALA A 70 1.19 12.57 -12.83
CA ALA A 70 0.90 11.81 -11.61
C ALA A 70 1.93 10.70 -11.36
N VAL A 71 2.37 9.99 -12.40
CA VAL A 71 3.38 8.92 -12.32
C VAL A 71 4.74 9.48 -11.91
N ASP A 72 5.15 10.62 -12.46
CA ASP A 72 6.44 11.26 -12.16
C ASP A 72 6.54 11.68 -10.68
N ARG A 73 5.41 12.04 -10.05
CA ARG A 73 5.35 12.38 -8.62
C ARG A 73 5.38 11.17 -7.68
N GLN A 74 5.19 9.95 -8.19
CA GLN A 74 5.09 8.73 -7.36
C GLN A 74 6.45 8.11 -7.02
N GLY A 75 7.55 8.63 -7.58
CA GLY A 75 8.92 8.17 -7.31
C GLY A 75 9.25 6.83 -7.98
N GLN A 76 8.55 5.76 -7.61
CA GLN A 76 8.70 4.41 -8.19
C GLN A 76 7.75 4.16 -9.39
N GLY A 77 7.21 5.24 -9.97
CA GLY A 77 6.25 5.18 -11.06
C GLY A 77 4.90 4.57 -10.65
N ASN A 78 4.14 4.09 -11.64
CA ASN A 78 2.83 3.45 -11.44
C ASN A 78 2.98 1.98 -11.00
N SER A 79 3.43 1.76 -9.77
CA SER A 79 3.70 0.42 -9.24
C SER A 79 2.88 0.12 -7.98
N LEU A 80 2.57 -1.15 -7.76
CA LEU A 80 1.88 -1.63 -6.55
C LEU A 80 2.70 -1.41 -5.26
N ILE A 81 4.01 -1.19 -5.39
CA ILE A 81 4.93 -0.94 -4.26
C ILE A 81 5.29 0.54 -4.08
N SER A 82 4.86 1.43 -4.98
CA SER A 82 5.07 2.87 -4.79
C SER A 82 4.29 3.36 -3.57
N LYS A 83 4.93 4.13 -2.70
CA LYS A 83 4.27 4.63 -1.48
C LYS A 83 3.32 5.80 -1.76
N VAL A 84 2.26 5.89 -0.96
CA VAL A 84 1.39 7.07 -0.88
C VAL A 84 2.01 8.10 0.07
N TRP A 85 1.66 9.38 -0.08
CA TRP A 85 2.39 10.47 0.60
C TRP A 85 2.40 10.40 2.14
N TRP A 86 1.43 9.71 2.74
CA TRP A 86 1.29 9.54 4.19
C TRP A 86 1.90 8.23 4.71
N ASP A 87 2.29 7.32 3.81
CA ASP A 87 2.96 6.05 4.14
C ASP A 87 4.47 6.33 4.18
N ILE A 88 5.00 6.54 5.39
CA ILE A 88 6.39 6.90 5.68
C ILE A 88 7.15 5.64 6.05
#